data_AF-A0A0B4N6C7-F1
#
_entry.id   AF-A0A0B4N6C7-F1
#
_cell.length_a   1.000
_cell.length_b   1.000
_cell.length_c   1.000
_cell.angle_alpha   90.00
_cell.angle_beta   90.00
_cell.angle_gamma   90.00
#
_symmetry.space_group_name_H-M   'P 1'
#
loop_
_entity.id
_entity.type
_entity.pdbx_description
1 polymer ?
#
loop_
_entity_poly.entity_id
_entity_poly.type
_entity_poly.pdbx_seq_one_letter_code
_entity_poly.pdbx_strand_id
1 'polypeptide(L)'
;MASVTVPKLVKPDGKPPNDIEKQIATALQELTSSSGLKEQLRELYVVGAQEVDVGQKKAVIVWVPFPQLRLFQKIQPTLVRELEKKLNGKHVVFIAKRRILPKPLRGKARRPEKQKRPHSRTLTAVHEAYPQRPGVPGGDCGKRVRVKL
;
A
#
# COMPACT_ATOMS: atom_id res chain seq x y z
N MET A 1 -24.27 -7.39 -8.46
CA MET A 1 -23.01 -8.12 -8.70
C MET A 1 -22.40 -8.46 -7.35
N ALA A 2 -22.36 -9.74 -7.01
CA ALA A 2 -22.03 -10.20 -5.66
C ALA A 2 -20.60 -9.79 -5.27
N SER A 3 -20.48 -9.03 -4.20
CA SER A 3 -19.19 -8.79 -3.55
C SER A 3 -18.76 -10.09 -2.89
N VAL A 4 -17.90 -10.87 -3.55
CA VAL A 4 -17.20 -12.00 -2.91
C VAL A 4 -16.37 -11.42 -1.77
N THR A 5 -16.82 -11.59 -0.53
CA THR A 5 -16.12 -11.12 0.67
C THR A 5 -14.94 -12.04 0.95
N VAL A 6 -13.79 -11.69 0.40
CA VAL A 6 -12.52 -12.35 0.72
C VAL A 6 -12.05 -11.84 2.09
N PRO A 7 -11.68 -12.71 3.05
CA PRO A 7 -11.27 -12.30 4.38
C PRO A 7 -10.06 -11.34 4.32
N LYS A 8 -10.10 -10.27 5.11
CA LYS A 8 -9.08 -9.20 5.21
C LYS A 8 -8.79 -8.39 3.94
N LEU A 9 -9.57 -8.56 2.87
CA LEU A 9 -9.50 -7.72 1.68
C LEU A 9 -10.68 -6.75 1.65
N VAL A 10 -10.40 -5.44 1.72
CA VAL A 10 -11.42 -4.39 1.62
C VAL A 10 -11.11 -3.49 0.44
N LYS A 11 -11.79 -3.72 -0.69
CA LYS A 11 -11.69 -2.85 -1.85
C LYS A 11 -12.67 -1.67 -1.74
N PRO A 12 -12.19 -0.42 -1.78
CA PRO A 12 -13.08 0.75 -1.82
C PRO A 12 -13.78 0.91 -3.18
N ASP A 13 -13.26 0.25 -4.24
CA ASP A 13 -13.66 0.50 -5.62
C ASP A 13 -14.66 -0.54 -6.16
N GLY A 14 -15.12 -1.50 -5.35
CA GLY A 14 -16.13 -2.51 -5.71
C GLY A 14 -15.74 -3.48 -6.85
N LYS A 15 -14.52 -3.37 -7.39
CA LYS A 15 -14.01 -4.23 -8.47
C LYS A 15 -13.76 -5.66 -8.00
N PRO A 16 -13.92 -6.67 -8.88
CA PRO A 16 -13.66 -8.06 -8.52
C PRO A 16 -12.20 -8.27 -8.04
N PRO A 17 -11.96 -9.18 -7.08
CA PRO A 17 -10.63 -9.48 -6.56
C PRO A 17 -9.76 -10.15 -7.62
N ASN A 18 -8.55 -9.65 -7.78
CA ASN A 18 -7.54 -10.21 -8.68
C ASN A 18 -6.92 -11.46 -8.03
N ASP A 19 -6.35 -12.37 -8.82
CA ASP A 19 -5.90 -13.66 -8.29
C ASP A 19 -4.73 -13.53 -7.30
N ILE A 20 -3.85 -12.56 -7.54
CA ILE A 20 -2.76 -12.20 -6.60
C ILE A 20 -3.32 -11.70 -5.26
N GLU A 21 -4.42 -10.93 -5.29
CA GLU A 21 -5.04 -10.39 -4.07
C GLU A 21 -5.68 -11.50 -3.24
N LYS A 22 -6.29 -12.50 -3.90
CA LYS A 22 -6.80 -13.69 -3.24
C LYS A 22 -5.68 -14.49 -2.59
N GLN A 23 -4.57 -14.70 -3.29
CA GLN A 23 -3.39 -15.40 -2.74
C GLN A 23 -2.86 -14.71 -1.48
N ILE A 24 -2.73 -13.39 -1.50
CA ILE A 24 -2.25 -12.62 -0.33
C ILE A 24 -3.26 -12.64 0.81
N ALA A 25 -4.55 -12.54 0.51
CA ALA A 25 -5.59 -12.61 1.52
C ALA A 25 -5.61 -13.97 2.23
N THR A 26 -5.51 -15.07 1.48
CA THR A 26 -5.38 -16.42 2.03
C THR A 26 -4.11 -16.55 2.87
N ALA A 27 -2.97 -16.07 2.37
CA ALA A 27 -1.70 -16.10 3.08
C ALA A 27 -1.79 -15.36 4.43
N LEU A 28 -2.42 -14.18 4.47
CA LEU A 28 -2.62 -13.40 5.69
C LEU A 28 -3.59 -14.08 6.67
N GLN A 29 -4.62 -14.76 6.17
CA GLN A 29 -5.56 -15.50 7.02
C GLN A 29 -4.86 -16.66 7.72
N GLU A 30 -4.09 -17.46 6.99
CA GLU A 30 -3.30 -18.55 7.56
C GLU A 30 -2.31 -18.05 8.62
N LEU A 31 -1.62 -16.93 8.37
CA LEU A 31 -0.71 -16.33 9.35
C LEU A 31 -1.42 -15.86 10.63
N THR A 32 -2.72 -15.52 10.53
CA THR A 32 -3.53 -15.18 11.70
C THR A 32 -3.87 -16.40 12.53
N SER A 33 -3.96 -17.58 11.91
CA SER A 33 -4.26 -18.84 12.59
C SER A 33 -3.03 -19.46 13.25
N SER A 34 -1.83 -19.29 12.67
CA SER A 34 -0.65 -20.07 13.03
C SER A 34 0.42 -19.35 13.85
N SER A 35 0.36 -18.02 14.03
CA SER A 35 1.50 -17.24 14.55
C SER A 35 1.19 -16.46 15.84
N GLY A 36 2.25 -16.11 16.57
CA GLY A 36 2.22 -15.14 17.67
C GLY A 36 1.87 -13.70 17.25
N LEU A 37 1.62 -13.46 15.95
CA LEU A 37 1.19 -12.18 15.39
C LEU A 37 -0.33 -12.06 15.27
N LYS A 38 -1.07 -13.07 15.76
CA LYS A 38 -2.54 -13.16 15.68
C LYS A 38 -3.25 -11.92 16.21
N GLU A 39 -2.84 -11.42 17.38
CA GLU A 39 -3.47 -10.25 18.01
C GLU A 39 -3.28 -8.99 17.17
N GLN A 40 -2.06 -8.79 16.67
CA GLN A 40 -1.73 -7.60 15.89
C GLN A 40 -2.33 -7.63 14.49
N LEU A 41 -2.47 -8.83 13.89
CA LEU A 41 -3.05 -9.01 12.56
C LEU A 41 -4.58 -9.00 12.55
N ARG A 42 -5.26 -9.16 13.69
CA ARG A 42 -6.72 -9.34 13.77
C ARG A 42 -7.50 -8.18 13.14
N GLU A 43 -7.05 -6.95 13.37
CA GLU A 43 -7.72 -5.72 12.92
C GLU A 43 -7.18 -5.18 11.58
N LEU A 44 -6.07 -5.75 11.11
CA LEU A 44 -5.39 -5.28 9.91
C LEU A 44 -6.03 -5.88 8.66
N TYR A 45 -6.23 -5.02 7.65
CA TYR A 45 -6.75 -5.42 6.35
C TYR A 45 -5.94 -4.77 5.23
N VAL A 46 -6.01 -5.38 4.05
CA VAL A 46 -5.36 -4.89 2.84
C VAL A 46 -6.40 -4.37 1.86
N VAL A 47 -6.00 -3.37 1.07
CA VAL A 47 -6.88 -2.71 0.10
C VAL A 47 -6.77 -3.33 -1.28
N GLY A 48 -5.60 -3.89 -1.60
CA GLY A 48 -5.32 -4.53 -2.86
C GLY A 48 -3.86 -4.89 -2.97
N ALA A 49 -3.50 -5.53 -4.07
CA ALA A 49 -2.14 -5.93 -4.35
C ALA A 49 -1.88 -5.95 -5.86
N GLN A 50 -0.63 -5.71 -6.21
CA GLN A 50 -0.19 -5.66 -7.59
C GLN A 50 1.20 -6.28 -7.70
N GLU A 51 1.40 -7.12 -8.71
CA GLU A 51 2.73 -7.61 -9.07
C GLU A 51 3.38 -6.63 -10.05
N VAL A 52 4.67 -6.36 -9.83
CA VAL A 52 5.49 -5.46 -10.63
C VAL A 52 6.81 -6.16 -10.94
N ASP A 53 7.20 -6.14 -12.21
CA ASP A 53 8.48 -6.67 -12.65
C ASP A 53 9.59 -5.63 -12.37
N VAL A 54 10.58 -6.03 -11.57
CA VAL A 54 11.74 -5.20 -11.20
C VAL A 54 12.98 -5.84 -11.83
N GLY A 55 13.20 -5.56 -13.11
CA GLY A 55 14.29 -6.15 -13.88
C GLY A 55 14.14 -7.67 -14.00
N GLN A 56 15.05 -8.41 -13.37
CA GLN A 56 15.07 -9.89 -13.41
C GLN A 56 14.19 -10.56 -12.36
N LYS A 57 13.66 -9.81 -11.38
CA LYS A 57 12.86 -10.37 -10.28
C LYS A 57 11.46 -9.75 -10.26
N LYS A 58 10.46 -10.54 -9.84
CA LYS A 58 9.10 -10.05 -9.61
C LYS A 58 8.94 -9.61 -8.16
N ALA A 59 8.34 -8.45 -7.96
CA ALA A 59 8.01 -7.90 -6.66
C ALA A 59 6.50 -7.74 -6.52
N VAL A 60 5.99 -7.96 -5.31
CA VAL A 60 4.58 -7.82 -4.98
C VAL A 60 4.40 -6.58 -4.12
N ILE A 61 3.61 -5.64 -4.62
CA ILE A 61 3.21 -4.43 -3.92
C ILE A 61 1.87 -4.70 -3.24
N VAL A 62 1.84 -4.54 -1.91
CA VAL A 62 0.61 -4.67 -1.12
C VAL A 62 0.14 -3.29 -0.69
N TRP A 63 -1.08 -2.93 -1.09
CA TRP A 63 -1.72 -1.67 -0.74
C TRP A 63 -2.40 -1.77 0.62
N VAL A 64 -1.92 -0.95 1.55
CA VAL A 64 -2.39 -0.87 2.93
C VAL A 64 -3.17 0.44 3.14
N PRO A 65 -4.22 0.48 3.96
CA PRO A 65 -4.88 1.72 4.34
C PRO A 65 -3.90 2.68 5.05
N PHE A 66 -3.94 3.97 4.72
CA PHE A 66 -3.05 4.96 5.35
C PHE A 66 -3.13 5.00 6.90
N PRO A 67 -4.32 4.90 7.54
CA PRO A 67 -4.41 4.88 9.00
C PRO A 67 -3.66 3.73 9.67
N GLN A 68 -3.60 2.56 9.02
CA GLN A 68 -2.99 1.34 9.56
C GLN A 68 -1.49 1.25 9.26
N LEU A 69 -0.92 2.18 8.48
CA LEU A 69 0.48 2.15 8.04
C LEU A 69 1.46 2.01 9.22
N ARG A 70 1.23 2.74 10.32
CA ARG A 70 2.11 2.70 11.50
C ARG A 70 2.09 1.34 12.21
N LEU A 71 0.95 0.66 12.21
CA LEU A 71 0.81 -0.67 12.79
C LEU A 71 1.55 -1.70 11.95
N PHE A 72 1.38 -1.65 10.62
CA PHE A 72 2.12 -2.51 9.70
C PHE A 72 3.64 -2.30 9.78
N GLN A 73 4.11 -1.07 10.02
CA GLN A 73 5.54 -0.78 10.17
C GLN A 73 6.17 -1.48 11.39
N LYS A 74 5.45 -1.58 12.51
CA LYS A 74 5.97 -2.25 13.72
C LYS A 74 6.21 -3.74 13.50
N ILE A 75 5.36 -4.38 12.71
CA ILE A 75 5.33 -5.83 12.48
C ILE A 75 6.00 -6.19 11.14
N GLN A 76 6.48 -5.19 10.40
CA GLN A 76 6.97 -5.36 9.05
C GLN A 76 8.08 -6.39 8.87
N PRO A 77 9.15 -6.46 9.71
CA PRO A 77 10.25 -7.37 9.43
C PRO A 77 9.83 -8.84 9.49
N THR A 78 8.92 -9.20 10.41
CA THR A 78 8.40 -10.55 10.54
C THR A 78 7.39 -10.87 9.45
N LEU A 79 6.45 -9.95 9.16
CA LEU A 79 5.44 -10.15 8.11
C LEU A 79 6.04 -10.28 6.71
N VAL A 80 7.06 -9.49 6.38
CA VAL A 80 7.73 -9.60 5.08
C VAL A 80 8.36 -10.98 4.95
N ARG A 81 9.10 -11.44 5.95
CA ARG A 81 9.76 -12.77 5.91
C ARG A 81 8.75 -13.92 5.76
N GLU A 82 7.62 -13.85 6.44
CA GLU A 82 6.58 -14.88 6.36
C GLU A 82 5.86 -14.88 5.01
N LEU A 83 5.55 -13.70 4.46
CA LEU A 83 4.92 -13.59 3.15
C LEU A 83 5.88 -13.96 2.01
N GLU A 84 7.16 -13.59 2.09
CA GLU A 84 8.17 -13.98 1.10
C GLU A 84 8.34 -15.51 1.04
N LYS A 85 8.29 -16.19 2.19
CA LYS A 85 8.30 -17.67 2.23
C LYS A 85 7.12 -18.28 1.47
N LYS A 86 5.91 -17.72 1.63
CA LYS A 86 4.69 -18.20 0.97
C LYS A 86 4.61 -17.82 -0.51
N LEU A 87 5.26 -16.73 -0.91
CA LEU A 87 5.24 -16.19 -2.27
C LEU A 87 6.50 -16.59 -3.06
N ASN A 88 7.07 -17.76 -2.78
CA ASN A 88 8.19 -18.35 -3.51
C ASN A 88 9.43 -17.44 -3.57
N GLY A 89 9.69 -16.65 -2.53
CA GLY A 89 10.83 -15.74 -2.45
C GLY A 89 10.68 -14.46 -3.28
N LYS A 90 9.48 -14.14 -3.80
CA LYS A 90 9.20 -12.82 -4.40
C LYS A 90 9.25 -11.74 -3.34
N HIS A 91 9.89 -10.62 -3.64
CA HIS A 91 9.99 -9.50 -2.70
C HIS A 91 8.64 -8.86 -2.44
N VAL A 92 8.30 -8.66 -1.16
CA VAL A 92 7.02 -8.05 -0.76
C VAL A 92 7.25 -6.66 -0.20
N VAL A 93 6.58 -5.66 -0.78
CA VAL A 93 6.67 -4.27 -0.33
C VAL A 93 5.28 -3.76 0.04
N PHE A 94 5.12 -3.33 1.28
CA PHE A 94 3.91 -2.64 1.71
C PHE A 94 3.95 -1.18 1.26
N ILE A 95 2.86 -0.70 0.67
CA ILE A 95 2.68 0.69 0.25
C ILE A 95 1.31 1.19 0.73
N ALA A 96 1.21 2.48 1.08
CA ALA A 96 -0.07 3.01 1.55
C ALA A 96 -0.87 3.51 0.37
N LYS A 97 -2.16 3.15 0.32
CA LYS A 97 -3.10 3.75 -0.61
C LYS A 97 -3.42 5.16 -0.12
N ARG A 98 -2.75 6.16 -0.70
CA ARG A 98 -2.99 7.59 -0.43
C ARG A 98 -3.88 8.15 -1.54
N ARG A 99 -4.87 8.96 -1.18
CA ARG A 99 -5.77 9.63 -2.13
C ARG A 99 -5.18 10.96 -2.56
N ILE A 100 -4.89 11.11 -3.85
CA ILE A 100 -4.51 12.38 -4.46
C ILE A 100 -5.79 13.11 -4.89
N LEU A 101 -5.99 14.32 -4.40
CA LEU A 101 -7.04 15.21 -4.92
C LEU A 101 -6.47 16.00 -6.09
N PRO A 102 -7.24 16.30 -7.14
CA PRO A 102 -6.76 17.15 -8.23
C PRO A 102 -6.45 18.56 -7.73
N LYS A 103 -5.58 19.28 -8.44
CA LYS A 103 -5.37 20.70 -8.17
C LYS A 103 -6.63 21.46 -8.58
N PRO A 104 -7.16 22.37 -7.75
CA PRO A 104 -8.29 23.20 -8.17
C PRO A 104 -7.89 24.01 -9.40
N LEU A 105 -8.65 23.87 -10.48
CA LEU A 105 -8.41 24.60 -11.72
C LEU A 105 -8.87 26.07 -11.59
N ARG A 106 -8.24 26.96 -12.36
CA ARG A 106 -8.60 28.39 -12.45
C ARG A 106 -9.54 28.61 -13.64
N GLY A 107 -10.42 29.61 -13.57
CA GLY A 107 -11.31 30.02 -14.67
C GLY A 107 -12.60 29.20 -14.78
N LYS A 108 -13.13 29.06 -16.00
CA LYS A 108 -14.44 28.41 -16.28
C LYS A 108 -14.52 26.93 -15.88
N ALA A 109 -13.37 26.24 -15.81
CA ALA A 109 -13.29 24.84 -15.39
C ALA A 109 -13.22 24.66 -13.86
N ARG A 110 -13.33 25.74 -13.07
CA ARG A 110 -13.31 25.70 -11.62
C ARG A 110 -14.57 25.00 -11.10
N ARG A 111 -14.39 23.81 -10.53
CA ARG A 111 -15.43 23.17 -9.72
C ARG A 111 -15.40 23.80 -8.32
N PRO A 112 -16.52 24.37 -7.81
CA PRO A 112 -16.56 24.94 -6.47
C PRO A 112 -16.37 23.81 -5.43
N GLU A 113 -15.23 23.82 -4.74
CA GLU A 113 -14.96 22.92 -3.63
C GLU A 113 -15.50 23.55 -2.34
N LYS A 114 -16.28 22.79 -1.56
CA LYS A 114 -16.82 23.25 -0.26
C LYS A 114 -15.72 23.50 0.79
N GLN A 115 -14.59 22.81 0.65
CA GLN A 115 -13.49 22.85 1.61
C GLN A 115 -12.16 22.99 0.86
N LYS A 116 -11.21 23.70 1.48
CA LYS A 116 -9.83 23.80 0.98
C LYS A 116 -9.18 22.42 0.89
N ARG A 117 -8.54 22.12 -0.24
CA ARG A 117 -7.72 20.91 -0.42
C ARG A 117 -6.61 20.83 0.64
N PRO A 118 -6.53 19.74 1.43
CA PRO A 118 -5.45 19.55 2.40
C PRO A 118 -4.12 19.27 1.68
N HIS A 119 -3.03 19.79 2.23
CA HIS A 119 -1.68 19.63 1.68
C HIS A 119 -1.25 18.15 1.57
N SER A 120 -1.66 17.32 2.53
CA SER A 120 -1.40 15.87 2.56
C SER A 120 -2.00 15.09 1.40
N ARG A 121 -2.97 15.66 0.67
CA ARG A 121 -3.61 15.07 -0.53
C ARG A 121 -3.14 15.71 -1.83
N THR A 122 -1.98 16.36 -1.82
CA THR A 122 -1.35 16.91 -3.02
C THR A 122 -0.51 15.86 -3.74
N LEU A 123 -0.38 15.97 -5.07
CA LEU A 123 0.45 15.03 -5.86
C LEU A 123 1.88 15.04 -5.31
N THR A 124 2.48 16.23 -5.19
CA THR A 124 3.86 16.40 -4.72
C THR A 124 4.06 15.78 -3.34
N ALA A 125 3.23 16.13 -2.35
CA ALA A 125 3.37 15.59 -0.99
C ALA A 125 3.14 14.08 -0.91
N VAL A 126 2.26 13.53 -1.74
CA VAL A 126 2.04 12.08 -1.82
C VAL A 126 3.25 11.38 -2.45
N HIS A 127 3.80 11.91 -3.54
CA HIS A 127 5.00 11.39 -4.21
C HIS A 127 6.25 11.46 -3.34
N GLU A 128 6.43 12.54 -2.58
CA GLU A 128 7.56 12.69 -1.67
C GLU A 128 7.56 11.68 -0.52
N ALA A 129 6.40 11.16 -0.17
CA ALA A 129 6.20 10.30 0.98
C ALA A 129 5.99 8.81 0.63
N TYR A 130 6.05 8.44 -0.66
CA TYR A 130 6.24 7.05 -1.09
C TYR A 130 7.65 6.52 -0.76
N PRO A 131 8.76 7.28 -1.00
CA PRO A 131 10.13 6.85 -0.72
C PRO A 131 10.46 6.69 0.76
N GLN A 132 9.75 7.38 1.68
CA GLN A 132 9.98 7.30 3.13
C GLN A 132 9.49 5.97 3.75
N ARG A 133 9.66 4.86 3.02
CA ARG A 133 9.18 3.52 3.37
C ARG A 133 10.34 2.53 3.57
N PRO A 134 10.11 1.42 4.29
CA PRO A 134 11.01 0.94 5.35
C PRO A 134 12.14 0.01 4.90
N GLY A 135 12.57 0.12 3.64
CA GLY A 135 13.59 -0.76 3.06
C GLY A 135 15.03 -0.27 3.25
N VAL A 136 15.24 0.92 3.81
CA VAL A 136 16.56 1.47 4.06
C VAL A 136 16.67 1.80 5.55
N PRO A 137 17.46 1.07 6.34
CA PRO A 137 17.90 1.56 7.64
C PRO A 137 18.70 2.84 7.39
N GLY A 138 18.21 3.97 7.91
CA GLY A 138 18.71 5.31 7.56
C GLY A 138 17.69 6.02 6.68
N GLY A 139 16.86 6.87 7.30
CA GLY A 139 15.88 7.69 6.59
C GLY A 139 16.53 8.49 5.45
N ASP A 140 15.70 8.96 4.52
CA ASP A 140 16.18 9.73 3.38
C ASP A 140 16.86 11.03 3.84
N CYS A 141 18.20 11.03 3.84
CA CYS A 141 19.03 12.15 4.31
C CYS A 141 19.07 13.32 3.31
N GLY A 142 18.44 13.20 2.13
CA GLY A 142 18.30 14.30 1.19
C GLY A 142 18.11 13.84 -0.25
N LYS A 143 17.20 14.52 -0.98
CA LYS A 143 16.94 14.27 -2.40
C LYS A 143 17.63 15.33 -3.26
N ARG A 144 18.40 14.88 -4.25
CA ARG A 144 18.98 15.74 -5.30
C ARG A 144 18.37 15.37 -6.64
N VAL A 145 17.70 16.33 -7.30
CA VAL A 145 17.12 16.13 -8.63
C VAL A 145 18.03 16.82 -9.65
N ARG A 146 18.67 16.04 -10.52
CA ARG A 146 19.48 16.56 -11.62
C ARG A 146 18.60 16.72 -12.86
N VAL A 147 18.50 17.94 -13.37
CA VAL A 147 17.92 18.20 -14.69
C VAL A 147 19.03 18.02 -15.72
N LYS A 148 18.85 17.11 -16.68
CA LYS A 148 19.73 16.97 -17.84
C LYS A 148 19.15 17.86 -18.95
N LEU A 149 20.02 18.62 -19.61
CA LEU A 149 19.70 19.38 -20.82
C LEU A 149 19.57 18.43 -22.01
#